data_AF-A0A1G1TC57-F1
#
_entry.id   AF-A0A1G1TC57-F1
#
_cell.length_a   1.000
_cell.length_b   1.000
_cell.length_c   1.000
_cell.angle_alpha   90.00
_cell.angle_beta   90.00
_cell.angle_gamma   90.00
#
_symmetry.space_group_name_H-M   'P 1'
#
loop_
_entity.id
_entity.type
_entity.pdbx_description
1 polymer ?
#
loop_
_entity_poly.entity_id
_entity_poly.type
_entity_poly.pdbx_seq_one_letter_code
_entity_poly.pdbx_strand_id
1 'polypeptide(L)'
;MLRHPLPLLCLLSLFGTAQAQTAPVITAADMPVPGDTLRLSLASPVLPATAPPLSRNGTNQTWNYAALQPLTQRVEAYKSVAASASGLQLVAFGPFGGANRATVATPRTFDFNGATLPVSDVKEFFNLSANDLRSVGFGVTFNGVALPVLYTAGPDVIYSLPLAFGASHTSNSVLVASVPGAGYLSQKRQRRNANDAWGTLTTPFGTFQTLRVVTTIIDHDSVAVGTGPGQGATLPTRREYKWLANGIHVPVLTITTIEVNGAQQVSAVEYRDVYRRPTALATRNRALDAGLRVYPNPSGVGTALQLAVPAGSGPFTVVATDVVGRQLFQRRFLGNEGVMSISAGAFGEFRGVLLLTVTTAQGTVTRRVVRE
;
A
#
# COMPACT_ATOMS: atom_id res chain seq x y z
N MET A 1 -67.09 -49.87 29.45
CA MET A 1 -66.87 -48.43 29.23
C MET A 1 -65.40 -48.12 29.46
N LEU A 2 -64.60 -48.01 28.40
CA LEU A 2 -63.21 -47.54 28.50
C LEU A 2 -63.00 -46.43 27.46
N ARG A 3 -62.70 -45.22 27.96
CA ARG A 3 -62.32 -44.05 27.19
C ARG A 3 -60.79 -44.00 27.18
N HIS A 4 -60.16 -44.04 26.01
CA HIS A 4 -58.75 -43.72 25.86
C HIS A 4 -58.59 -42.27 25.38
N PRO A 5 -57.78 -41.43 26.05
CA PRO A 5 -57.59 -40.04 25.67
C PRO A 5 -56.59 -39.91 24.52
N LEU A 6 -56.88 -39.02 23.56
CA LEU A 6 -55.94 -38.58 22.53
C LEU A 6 -54.75 -37.84 23.18
N PRO A 7 -53.50 -38.06 22.74
CA PRO A 7 -52.39 -37.23 23.14
C PRO A 7 -52.35 -35.93 22.33
N LEU A 8 -52.33 -34.82 23.05
CA LEU A 8 -52.14 -33.46 22.56
C LEU A 8 -50.68 -33.29 22.10
N LEU A 9 -50.45 -33.08 20.81
CA LEU A 9 -49.13 -32.82 20.24
C LEU A 9 -48.74 -31.36 20.48
N CYS A 10 -47.90 -31.10 21.49
CA CYS A 10 -47.27 -29.79 21.70
C CYS A 10 -46.18 -29.56 20.65
N LEU A 11 -46.44 -28.68 19.68
CA LEU A 11 -45.40 -28.08 18.83
C LEU A 11 -44.51 -27.17 19.69
N LEU A 12 -43.30 -27.61 20.03
CA LEU A 12 -42.24 -26.72 20.48
C LEU A 12 -41.67 -25.97 19.26
N SER A 13 -41.97 -24.68 19.16
CA SER A 13 -41.31 -23.76 18.26
C SER A 13 -39.84 -23.56 18.67
N LEU A 14 -38.93 -24.03 17.83
CA LEU A 14 -37.51 -23.68 17.89
C LEU A 14 -37.33 -22.19 17.62
N PHE A 15 -37.25 -21.37 18.67
CA PHE A 15 -36.71 -20.02 18.56
C PHE A 15 -35.19 -20.13 18.34
N GLY A 16 -34.76 -20.03 17.08
CA GLY A 16 -33.35 -19.83 16.76
C GLY A 16 -32.89 -18.51 17.36
N THR A 17 -31.93 -18.54 18.29
CA THR A 17 -31.30 -17.35 18.85
C THR A 17 -30.54 -16.62 17.75
N ALA A 18 -31.11 -15.55 17.21
CA ALA A 18 -30.38 -14.62 16.35
C ALA A 18 -29.26 -13.98 17.19
N GLN A 19 -28.02 -14.38 16.96
CA GLN A 19 -26.86 -13.73 17.55
C GLN A 19 -26.77 -12.32 16.96
N ALA A 20 -27.13 -11.30 17.75
CA ALA A 20 -26.90 -9.92 17.38
C ALA A 20 -25.39 -9.73 17.21
N GLN A 21 -24.96 -9.30 16.02
CA GLN A 21 -23.57 -8.92 15.83
C GLN A 21 -23.25 -7.77 16.79
N THR A 22 -22.09 -7.82 17.43
CA THR A 22 -21.59 -6.74 18.30
C THR A 22 -20.45 -6.04 17.60
N ALA A 23 -20.34 -4.73 17.80
CA ALA A 23 -19.25 -3.96 17.24
C ALA A 23 -17.91 -4.47 17.82
N PRO A 24 -16.90 -4.78 16.97
CA PRO A 24 -15.59 -5.15 17.47
C PRO A 24 -14.96 -3.95 18.21
N VAL A 25 -14.27 -4.26 19.32
CA VAL A 25 -13.47 -3.30 20.08
C VAL A 25 -12.01 -3.58 19.77
N ILE A 26 -11.31 -2.58 19.23
CA ILE A 26 -9.91 -2.72 18.84
C ILE A 26 -9.02 -2.27 20.00
N THR A 27 -8.07 -3.10 20.39
CA THR A 27 -7.22 -2.92 21.56
C THR A 27 -5.74 -2.88 21.18
N ALA A 28 -4.87 -2.73 22.18
CA ALA A 28 -3.43 -2.80 21.97
C ALA A 28 -2.96 -4.16 21.41
N ALA A 29 -3.70 -5.24 21.66
CA ALA A 29 -3.39 -6.56 21.10
C ALA A 29 -3.60 -6.64 19.58
N ASP A 30 -4.33 -5.67 18.99
CA ASP A 30 -4.63 -5.61 17.57
C ASP A 30 -3.69 -4.63 16.82
N MET A 31 -2.64 -4.13 17.48
CA MET A 31 -1.68 -3.18 16.92
C MET A 31 -0.36 -3.87 16.52
N PRO A 32 0.47 -3.25 15.68
CA PRO A 32 1.75 -3.84 15.29
C PRO A 32 2.68 -4.09 16.47
N VAL A 33 3.32 -5.26 16.46
CA VAL A 33 4.31 -5.67 17.46
C VAL A 33 5.65 -6.04 16.80
N PRO A 34 6.76 -5.98 17.55
CA PRO A 34 8.05 -6.44 17.04
C PRO A 34 8.00 -7.89 16.51
N GLY A 35 8.49 -8.10 15.30
CA GLY A 35 8.49 -9.39 14.62
C GLY A 35 7.43 -9.51 13.53
N ASP A 36 6.43 -8.61 13.49
CA ASP A 36 5.42 -8.64 12.44
C ASP A 36 6.01 -8.35 11.06
N THR A 37 5.63 -9.18 10.10
CA THR A 37 5.89 -8.96 8.67
C THR A 37 4.56 -8.97 7.92
N LEU A 38 4.01 -7.79 7.70
CA LEU A 38 2.65 -7.62 7.20
C LEU A 38 2.70 -7.18 5.75
N ARG A 39 2.17 -8.01 4.86
CA ARG A 39 2.12 -7.71 3.43
C ARG A 39 0.87 -6.89 3.12
N LEU A 40 1.07 -5.81 2.37
CA LEU A 40 0.06 -4.88 1.95
C LEU A 40 0.07 -4.79 0.42
N SER A 41 -1.10 -4.74 -0.18
CA SER A 41 -1.31 -4.55 -1.61
C SER A 41 -1.81 -3.15 -1.86
N LEU A 42 -1.15 -2.40 -2.74
CA LEU A 42 -1.68 -1.15 -3.28
C LEU A 42 -2.54 -1.48 -4.49
N ALA A 43 -3.79 -1.00 -4.50
CA ALA A 43 -4.74 -1.19 -5.58
C ALA A 43 -4.95 0.11 -6.37
N SER A 44 -5.72 0.00 -7.47
CA SER A 44 -6.19 1.18 -8.20
C SER A 44 -7.00 2.11 -7.27
N PRO A 45 -6.80 3.44 -7.35
CA PRO A 45 -7.65 4.41 -6.65
C PRO A 45 -9.08 4.46 -7.19
N VAL A 46 -9.34 3.87 -8.37
CA VAL A 46 -10.70 3.68 -8.89
C VAL A 46 -11.32 2.47 -8.20
N LEU A 47 -12.27 2.72 -7.30
CA LEU A 47 -12.94 1.67 -6.53
C LEU A 47 -13.82 0.77 -7.42
N PRO A 48 -13.97 -0.52 -7.09
CA PRO A 48 -14.87 -1.41 -7.82
C PRO A 48 -16.32 -0.94 -7.77
N ALA A 49 -17.13 -1.28 -8.79
CA ALA A 49 -18.56 -0.97 -8.79
C ALA A 49 -19.34 -1.61 -7.62
N THR A 50 -18.80 -2.67 -7.01
CA THR A 50 -19.37 -3.30 -5.81
C THR A 50 -19.10 -2.52 -4.52
N ALA A 51 -18.16 -1.57 -4.55
CA ALA A 51 -17.78 -0.79 -3.38
C ALA A 51 -18.92 0.17 -2.99
N PRO A 52 -19.39 0.13 -1.73
CA PRO A 52 -20.36 1.12 -1.27
C PRO A 52 -19.70 2.51 -1.16
N PRO A 53 -20.50 3.59 -1.16
CA PRO A 53 -19.99 4.94 -0.94
C PRO A 53 -19.27 5.07 0.41
N LEU A 54 -18.17 5.82 0.45
CA LEU A 54 -17.41 6.09 1.68
C LEU A 54 -18.23 6.85 2.73
N SER A 55 -19.24 7.61 2.31
CA SER A 55 -20.17 8.31 3.20
C SER A 55 -21.07 7.39 4.01
N ARG A 56 -21.20 6.11 3.62
CA ARG A 56 -22.06 5.13 4.30
C ARG A 56 -21.44 4.76 5.65
N ASN A 57 -22.08 5.15 6.75
CA ASN A 57 -21.63 4.94 8.13
C ASN A 57 -22.71 4.23 8.99
N GLY A 58 -22.46 4.03 10.29
CA GLY A 58 -23.42 3.42 11.21
C GLY A 58 -23.18 1.93 11.48
N THR A 59 -24.19 1.27 12.05
CA THR A 59 -24.08 -0.11 12.55
C THR A 59 -24.34 -1.15 11.46
N ASN A 60 -23.81 -2.37 11.62
CA ASN A 60 -24.08 -3.52 10.74
C ASN A 60 -23.90 -3.26 9.24
N GLN A 61 -22.84 -2.53 8.86
CA GLN A 61 -22.58 -2.24 7.46
C GLN A 61 -21.99 -3.45 6.73
N THR A 62 -22.18 -3.47 5.41
CA THR A 62 -21.55 -4.46 4.52
C THR A 62 -20.73 -3.73 3.47
N TRP A 63 -19.43 -4.03 3.43
CA TRP A 63 -18.46 -3.45 2.52
C TRP A 63 -17.90 -4.52 1.60
N ASN A 64 -18.23 -4.48 0.31
CA ASN A 64 -17.73 -5.45 -0.66
C ASN A 64 -16.67 -4.86 -1.59
N TYR A 65 -15.41 -5.07 -1.21
CA TYR A 65 -14.22 -4.72 -1.98
C TYR A 65 -13.50 -5.98 -2.54
N ALA A 66 -14.21 -7.11 -2.70
CA ALA A 66 -13.63 -8.37 -3.16
C ALA A 66 -12.98 -8.27 -4.55
N ALA A 67 -13.40 -7.31 -5.37
CA ALA A 67 -12.92 -7.10 -6.73
C ALA A 67 -11.64 -6.24 -6.82
N LEU A 68 -11.05 -5.80 -5.69
CA LEU A 68 -9.76 -5.10 -5.72
C LEU A 68 -8.67 -5.98 -6.34
N GLN A 69 -7.81 -5.36 -7.16
CA GLN A 69 -6.67 -6.02 -7.78
C GLN A 69 -5.37 -5.36 -7.30
N PRO A 70 -4.36 -6.13 -6.88
CA PRO A 70 -3.07 -5.57 -6.48
C PRO A 70 -2.32 -5.04 -7.72
N LEU A 71 -1.88 -3.78 -7.66
CA LEU A 71 -0.95 -3.19 -8.64
C LEU A 71 0.49 -3.45 -8.21
N THR A 72 0.79 -3.19 -6.94
CA THR A 72 2.08 -3.46 -6.30
C THR A 72 1.87 -4.02 -4.91
N GLN A 73 2.89 -4.66 -4.36
CA GLN A 73 2.87 -5.16 -2.98
C GLN A 73 4.11 -4.68 -2.23
N ARG A 74 3.94 -4.38 -0.95
CA ARG A 74 5.04 -4.10 -0.01
C ARG A 74 4.91 -4.96 1.24
N VAL A 75 6.01 -5.16 1.95
CA VAL A 75 6.02 -5.78 3.27
C VAL A 75 6.38 -4.69 4.27
N GLU A 76 5.47 -4.43 5.21
CA GLU A 76 5.73 -3.59 6.35
C GLU A 76 6.27 -4.48 7.48
N ALA A 77 7.51 -4.23 7.86
CA ALA A 77 8.22 -5.01 8.87
C ALA A 77 8.39 -4.20 10.13
N TYR A 78 7.77 -4.66 11.22
CA TYR A 78 7.83 -4.03 12.52
C TYR A 78 8.90 -4.70 13.36
N LYS A 79 9.85 -3.90 13.85
CA LYS A 79 11.03 -4.37 14.58
C LYS A 79 11.07 -3.77 15.97
N SER A 80 11.78 -4.45 16.88
CA SER A 80 12.05 -3.90 18.20
C SER A 80 12.93 -2.64 18.09
N VAL A 81 12.86 -1.76 19.08
CA VAL A 81 13.70 -0.55 19.12
C VAL A 81 15.18 -0.89 19.06
N ALA A 82 15.61 -1.93 19.77
CA ALA A 82 17.01 -2.38 19.79
C ALA A 82 17.52 -2.87 18.43
N ALA A 83 16.63 -3.41 17.58
CA ALA A 83 16.98 -3.84 16.23
C ALA A 83 16.88 -2.71 15.18
N SER A 84 16.28 -1.58 15.54
CA SER A 84 15.95 -0.48 14.63
C SER A 84 16.75 0.79 14.90
N ALA A 85 17.19 1.03 16.13
CA ALA A 85 17.89 2.24 16.55
C ALA A 85 19.38 1.97 16.85
N SER A 86 20.22 2.96 16.60
CA SER A 86 21.63 2.97 17.00
C SER A 86 22.04 4.37 17.50
N GLY A 87 23.14 4.44 18.25
CA GLY A 87 23.70 5.71 18.74
C GLY A 87 22.66 6.56 19.48
N LEU A 88 22.50 7.81 19.04
CA LEU A 88 21.57 8.77 19.65
C LEU A 88 20.09 8.36 19.52
N GLN A 89 19.73 7.61 18.48
CA GLN A 89 18.37 7.10 18.34
C GLN A 89 18.03 6.11 19.47
N LEU A 90 18.98 5.27 19.89
CA LEU A 90 18.75 4.31 20.97
C LEU A 90 18.63 5.01 22.32
N VAL A 91 19.35 6.11 22.54
CA VAL A 91 19.21 6.96 23.72
C VAL A 91 17.83 7.61 23.76
N ALA A 92 17.37 8.15 22.63
CA ALA A 92 16.10 8.86 22.54
C ALA A 92 14.86 7.94 22.61
N PHE A 93 14.89 6.79 21.92
CA PHE A 93 13.73 5.91 21.77
C PHE A 93 13.80 4.63 22.61
N GLY A 94 14.96 4.32 23.18
CA GLY A 94 15.16 3.10 23.98
C GLY A 94 14.48 3.14 25.35
N PRO A 95 14.79 2.15 26.23
CA PRO A 95 14.17 2.04 27.55
C PRO A 95 14.31 3.29 28.44
N PHE A 96 15.36 4.08 28.23
CA PHE A 96 15.65 5.30 28.98
C PHE A 96 15.18 6.59 28.28
N GLY A 97 14.44 6.48 27.16
CA GLY A 97 13.95 7.61 26.37
C GLY A 97 12.88 8.49 27.03
N GLY A 98 12.46 8.16 28.26
CA GLY A 98 11.43 8.89 28.99
C GLY A 98 10.12 8.96 28.20
N ALA A 99 9.64 10.20 27.96
CA ALA A 99 8.42 10.45 27.18
C ALA A 99 8.50 10.00 25.71
N ASN A 100 9.71 9.83 25.18
CA ASN A 100 9.96 9.41 23.79
C ASN A 100 10.24 7.91 23.66
N ARG A 101 10.14 7.14 24.75
CA ARG A 101 10.36 5.69 24.72
C ARG A 101 9.44 5.06 23.67
N ALA A 102 10.00 4.23 22.81
CA ALA A 102 9.27 3.45 21.82
C ALA A 102 9.20 1.96 22.22
N THR A 103 8.25 1.25 21.61
CA THR A 103 8.10 -0.21 21.73
C THR A 103 8.35 -0.91 20.40
N VAL A 104 8.05 -0.24 19.28
CA VAL A 104 8.15 -0.80 17.94
C VAL A 104 8.57 0.27 16.94
N ALA A 105 9.24 -0.13 15.87
CA ALA A 105 9.63 0.77 14.79
C ALA A 105 9.45 0.11 13.43
N THR A 106 9.19 0.92 12.41
CA THR A 106 9.04 0.47 11.02
C THR A 106 9.77 1.44 10.08
N PRO A 107 10.36 0.96 8.97
CA PRO A 107 10.88 1.84 7.93
C PRO A 107 9.79 2.74 7.36
N ARG A 108 10.12 4.01 7.13
CA ARG A 108 9.22 5.00 6.52
C ARG A 108 9.94 5.78 5.43
N THR A 109 9.15 6.46 4.62
CA THR A 109 9.64 7.52 3.73
C THR A 109 9.39 8.86 4.39
N PHE A 110 10.42 9.70 4.47
CA PHE A 110 10.31 11.10 4.92
C PHE A 110 10.10 11.98 3.69
N ASP A 111 8.85 12.12 3.25
CA ASP A 111 8.49 12.96 2.10
C ASP A 111 7.66 14.14 2.57
N PHE A 112 8.07 15.35 2.17
CA PHE A 112 7.42 16.60 2.52
C PHE A 112 7.16 17.41 1.27
N ASN A 113 5.92 17.34 0.78
CA ASN A 113 5.51 18.10 -0.41
C ASN A 113 6.43 17.85 -1.63
N GLY A 114 6.94 16.62 -1.79
CA GLY A 114 7.88 16.26 -2.85
C GLY A 114 9.33 16.66 -2.60
N ALA A 115 9.64 17.35 -1.50
CA ALA A 115 11.00 17.63 -1.06
C ALA A 115 11.50 16.50 -0.16
N THR A 116 12.67 15.94 -0.50
CA THR A 116 13.36 14.92 0.30
C THR A 116 14.61 15.54 0.91
N LEU A 117 14.72 15.53 2.24
CA LEU A 117 15.99 15.85 2.89
C LEU A 117 17.04 14.80 2.52
N PRO A 118 18.33 15.15 2.42
CA PRO A 118 19.41 14.22 2.07
C PRO A 118 19.77 13.29 3.25
N VAL A 119 18.77 12.54 3.74
CA VAL A 119 18.88 11.59 4.86
C VAL A 119 18.53 10.19 4.37
N SER A 120 19.08 9.19 5.04
CA SER A 120 18.84 7.77 4.74
C SER A 120 18.34 7.01 5.96
N ASP A 121 17.94 5.75 5.75
CA ASP A 121 17.48 4.82 6.80
C ASP A 121 16.41 5.41 7.73
N VAL A 122 15.42 6.05 7.13
CA VAL A 122 14.33 6.68 7.88
C VAL A 122 13.45 5.61 8.51
N LYS A 123 13.28 5.70 9.83
CA LYS A 123 12.41 4.82 10.62
C LYS A 123 11.49 5.66 11.48
N GLU A 124 10.23 5.25 11.56
CA GLU A 124 9.29 5.82 12.52
C GLU A 124 9.23 4.93 13.75
N PHE A 125 9.28 5.56 14.92
CA PHE A 125 9.26 4.91 16.22
C PHE A 125 7.90 5.16 16.88
N PHE A 126 7.27 4.09 17.36
CA PHE A 126 5.96 4.15 18.02
C PHE A 126 6.05 3.66 19.45
N ASN A 127 5.24 4.26 20.32
CA ASN A 127 4.91 3.69 21.62
C ASN A 127 3.50 3.10 21.55
N LEU A 128 3.42 1.80 21.85
CA LEU A 128 2.18 1.07 22.02
C LEU A 128 1.95 0.83 23.51
N SER A 129 0.81 1.29 24.01
CA SER A 129 0.33 1.08 25.37
C SER A 129 -1.12 0.58 25.35
N ALA A 130 -1.67 0.25 26.52
CA ALA A 130 -3.09 -0.08 26.63
C ALA A 130 -4.03 1.09 26.28
N ASN A 131 -3.53 2.33 26.37
CA ASN A 131 -4.31 3.56 26.21
C ASN A 131 -4.15 4.19 24.83
N ASP A 132 -3.06 3.91 24.12
CA ASP A 132 -2.81 4.50 22.80
C ASP A 132 -1.75 3.76 21.98
N LEU A 133 -1.83 3.99 20.67
CA LEU A 133 -0.71 3.87 19.75
C LEU A 133 -0.33 5.28 19.30
N ARG A 134 0.92 5.68 19.52
CA ARG A 134 1.42 7.01 19.16
C ARG A 134 2.78 6.94 18.46
N SER A 135 3.01 7.82 17.51
CA SER A 135 4.35 8.07 16.96
C SER A 135 5.11 8.98 17.91
N VAL A 136 6.29 8.54 18.36
CA VAL A 136 7.15 9.30 19.29
C VAL A 136 8.29 10.02 18.59
N GLY A 137 8.50 9.75 17.31
CA GLY A 137 9.47 10.45 16.48
C GLY A 137 10.02 9.58 15.36
N PHE A 138 11.01 10.13 14.68
CA PHE A 138 11.68 9.48 13.55
C PHE A 138 13.18 9.32 13.85
N GLY A 139 13.77 8.23 13.42
CA GLY A 139 15.21 8.08 13.32
C GLY A 139 15.62 8.31 11.87
N VAL A 140 16.66 9.12 11.67
CA VAL A 140 17.26 9.35 10.35
C VAL A 140 18.77 9.15 10.44
N THR A 141 19.41 8.81 9.32
CA THR A 141 20.86 8.78 9.19
C THR A 141 21.33 9.91 8.30
N PHE A 142 22.24 10.74 8.80
CA PHE A 142 22.85 11.83 8.05
C PHE A 142 24.37 11.75 8.17
N ASN A 143 25.09 11.67 7.05
CA ASN A 143 26.55 11.49 6.99
C ASN A 143 27.07 10.35 7.90
N GLY A 144 26.34 9.23 7.94
CA GLY A 144 26.67 8.07 8.77
C GLY A 144 26.30 8.18 10.25
N VAL A 145 25.77 9.33 10.69
CA VAL A 145 25.33 9.55 12.07
C VAL A 145 23.83 9.31 12.21
N ALA A 146 23.45 8.45 13.13
CA ALA A 146 22.05 8.17 13.48
C ALA A 146 21.50 9.26 14.40
N LEU A 147 20.59 10.09 13.88
CA LEU A 147 19.99 11.22 14.57
C LEU A 147 18.50 10.95 14.89
N PRO A 148 18.03 11.24 16.11
CA PRO A 148 16.61 11.26 16.43
C PRO A 148 15.98 12.59 16.04
N VAL A 149 14.77 12.53 15.49
CA VAL A 149 13.87 13.65 15.23
C VAL A 149 12.66 13.46 16.13
N LEU A 150 12.47 14.39 17.06
CA LEU A 150 11.47 14.29 18.12
C LEU A 150 10.36 15.31 17.93
N TYR A 151 9.18 14.99 18.45
CA TYR A 151 8.09 15.95 18.52
C TYR A 151 8.40 17.02 19.59
N THR A 152 8.13 18.28 19.27
CA THR A 152 8.36 19.43 20.16
C THR A 152 7.10 19.82 20.94
N ALA A 153 5.92 19.46 20.45
CA ALA A 153 4.63 19.77 21.09
C ALA A 153 3.71 18.54 21.11
N GLY A 154 4.11 17.53 21.90
CA GLY A 154 3.37 16.28 22.09
C GLY A 154 3.52 15.28 20.92
N PRO A 155 3.51 13.97 21.19
CA PRO A 155 3.57 12.94 20.15
C PRO A 155 2.29 12.91 19.28
N ASP A 156 2.39 12.39 18.05
CA ASP A 156 1.21 12.13 17.20
C ASP A 156 0.50 10.86 17.70
N VAL A 157 -0.64 11.04 18.38
CA VAL A 157 -1.46 9.93 18.87
C VAL A 157 -2.32 9.41 17.71
N ILE A 158 -1.91 8.26 17.16
CA ILE A 158 -2.53 7.62 15.99
C ILE A 158 -3.87 7.02 16.36
N TYR A 159 -3.96 6.31 17.50
CA TYR A 159 -5.19 5.75 18.05
C TYR A 159 -5.23 5.94 19.56
N SER A 160 -6.39 6.36 20.09
CA SER A 160 -6.70 6.29 21.52
C SER A 160 -7.43 4.96 21.76
N LEU A 161 -6.76 4.05 22.46
CA LEU A 161 -7.19 2.68 22.69
C LEU A 161 -7.91 2.56 24.04
N PRO A 162 -8.90 1.66 24.15
CA PRO A 162 -9.49 0.87 23.08
C PRO A 162 -10.37 1.70 22.13
N LEU A 163 -10.43 1.31 20.86
CA LEU A 163 -11.34 1.91 19.88
C LEU A 163 -12.69 1.19 19.94
N ALA A 164 -13.71 1.91 20.39
CA ALA A 164 -15.11 1.46 20.35
C ALA A 164 -15.93 2.31 19.37
N PHE A 165 -16.99 1.74 18.81
CA PHE A 165 -17.91 2.46 17.93
C PHE A 165 -18.50 3.71 18.61
N GLY A 166 -18.56 4.82 17.87
CA GLY A 166 -19.04 6.11 18.36
C GLY A 166 -17.97 6.97 19.05
N ALA A 167 -16.81 6.43 19.40
CA ALA A 167 -15.73 7.21 19.99
C ALA A 167 -15.04 8.13 18.97
N SER A 168 -14.50 9.24 19.44
CA SER A 168 -13.67 10.14 18.64
C SER A 168 -12.53 10.72 19.47
N HIS A 169 -11.42 11.06 18.81
CA HIS A 169 -10.23 11.59 19.46
C HIS A 169 -9.50 12.55 18.53
N THR A 170 -8.91 13.61 19.08
CA THR A 170 -8.09 14.57 18.34
C THR A 170 -6.70 14.65 18.96
N SER A 171 -5.68 14.54 18.13
CA SER A 171 -4.27 14.76 18.48
C SER A 171 -3.74 15.94 17.70
N ASN A 172 -2.90 16.76 18.35
CA ASN A 172 -2.10 17.79 17.70
C ASN A 172 -0.65 17.49 18.00
N SER A 173 0.21 17.56 16.98
CA SER A 173 1.63 17.26 17.12
C SER A 173 2.44 18.21 16.26
N VAL A 174 3.61 18.60 16.76
CA VAL A 174 4.59 19.37 16.00
C VAL A 174 5.90 18.60 15.97
N LEU A 175 6.37 18.27 14.77
CA LEU A 175 7.67 17.66 14.53
C LEU A 175 8.58 18.71 13.93
N VAL A 176 9.80 18.86 14.45
CA VAL A 176 10.82 19.73 13.88
C VAL A 176 12.11 18.94 13.69
N ALA A 177 12.59 18.88 12.46
CA ALA A 177 13.88 18.30 12.11
C ALA A 177 14.78 19.42 11.58
N SER A 178 15.88 19.68 12.27
CA SER A 178 16.91 20.61 11.78
C SER A 178 18.21 19.84 11.66
N VAL A 179 18.77 19.79 10.45
CA VAL A 179 20.04 19.14 10.17
C VAL A 179 21.03 20.24 9.77
N PRO A 180 22.02 20.56 10.63
CA PRO A 180 22.99 21.62 10.35
C PRO A 180 23.65 21.45 8.97
N GLY A 181 23.60 22.51 8.16
CA GLY A 181 24.15 22.53 6.81
C GLY A 181 23.33 21.79 5.73
N ALA A 182 22.32 21.00 6.11
CA ALA A 182 21.49 20.25 5.15
C ALA A 182 20.08 20.84 4.98
N GLY A 183 19.48 21.36 6.05
CA GLY A 183 18.17 21.99 5.96
C GLY A 183 17.35 21.92 7.25
N TYR A 184 16.14 22.44 7.14
CA TYR A 184 15.14 22.51 8.18
C TYR A 184 13.83 21.94 7.68
N LEU A 185 13.10 21.31 8.59
CA LEU A 185 11.80 20.75 8.33
C LEU A 185 10.91 20.88 9.56
N SER A 186 9.66 21.25 9.34
CA SER A 186 8.64 21.32 10.37
C SER A 186 7.32 20.78 9.84
N GLN A 187 6.67 19.95 10.65
CA GLN A 187 5.32 19.45 10.43
C GLN A 187 4.45 19.83 11.60
N LYS A 188 3.40 20.61 11.35
CA LYS A 188 2.31 20.78 12.31
C LYS A 188 1.12 19.96 11.82
N ARG A 189 0.79 18.91 12.58
CA ARG A 189 -0.28 17.97 12.24
C ARG A 189 -1.41 18.04 13.26
N GLN A 190 -2.63 18.08 12.77
CA GLN A 190 -3.83 17.73 13.52
C GLN A 190 -4.41 16.45 12.96
N ARG A 191 -4.58 15.43 13.82
CA ARG A 191 -5.20 14.15 13.50
C ARG A 191 -6.49 14.00 14.29
N ARG A 192 -7.61 13.83 13.59
CA ARG A 192 -8.92 13.55 14.22
C ARG A 192 -9.44 12.19 13.78
N ASN A 193 -9.65 11.30 14.73
CA ASN A 193 -10.28 10.00 14.51
C ASN A 193 -11.75 10.03 14.89
N ALA A 194 -12.59 9.38 14.10
CA ALA A 194 -13.98 9.06 14.42
C ALA A 194 -14.28 7.60 14.06
N ASN A 195 -14.75 6.84 15.05
CA ASN A 195 -15.11 5.43 14.91
C ASN A 195 -16.56 5.34 14.44
N ASP A 196 -16.78 5.59 13.15
CA ASP A 196 -18.07 6.02 12.62
C ASP A 196 -18.97 4.88 12.11
N ALA A 197 -18.42 3.68 11.96
CA ALA A 197 -19.16 2.53 11.45
C ALA A 197 -18.56 1.21 11.91
N TRP A 198 -19.36 0.15 11.88
CA TRP A 198 -18.88 -1.22 12.06
C TRP A 198 -19.70 -2.21 11.23
N GLY A 199 -19.10 -3.36 10.92
CA GLY A 199 -19.76 -4.43 10.18
C GLY A 199 -18.79 -5.30 9.39
N THR A 200 -19.31 -5.94 8.34
CA THR A 200 -18.60 -6.95 7.57
C THR A 200 -17.87 -6.34 6.38
N LEU A 201 -16.54 -6.49 6.33
CA LEU A 201 -15.70 -6.10 5.20
C LEU A 201 -15.23 -7.34 4.44
N THR A 202 -15.46 -7.39 3.13
CA THR A 202 -14.89 -8.37 2.22
C THR A 202 -13.83 -7.71 1.34
N THR A 203 -12.62 -8.26 1.33
CA THR A 203 -11.50 -7.88 0.45
C THR A 203 -10.96 -9.14 -0.24
N PRO A 204 -10.00 -9.03 -1.17
CA PRO A 204 -9.34 -10.21 -1.74
C PRO A 204 -8.63 -11.07 -0.68
N PHE A 205 -8.27 -10.50 0.47
CA PHE A 205 -7.60 -11.19 1.57
C PHE A 205 -8.57 -12.03 2.41
N GLY A 206 -9.85 -11.66 2.45
CA GLY A 206 -10.87 -12.39 3.19
C GLY A 206 -12.02 -11.50 3.64
N THR A 207 -12.89 -12.09 4.46
CA THR A 207 -14.05 -11.43 5.06
C THR A 207 -13.84 -11.30 6.57
N PHE A 208 -14.02 -10.09 7.11
CA PHE A 208 -13.73 -9.76 8.50
C PHE A 208 -14.86 -8.93 9.12
N GLN A 209 -15.13 -9.13 10.40
CA GLN A 209 -15.85 -8.12 11.20
C GLN A 209 -14.89 -6.99 11.53
N THR A 210 -15.31 -5.76 11.27
CA THR A 210 -14.43 -4.59 11.31
C THR A 210 -15.09 -3.38 11.97
N LEU A 211 -14.26 -2.58 12.64
CA LEU A 211 -14.56 -1.22 13.05
C LEU A 211 -13.93 -0.27 12.03
N ARG A 212 -14.71 0.67 11.50
CA ARG A 212 -14.19 1.72 10.64
C ARG A 212 -13.79 2.94 11.46
N VAL A 213 -12.55 3.36 11.28
CA VAL A 213 -11.98 4.59 11.84
C VAL A 213 -11.73 5.54 10.69
N VAL A 214 -12.42 6.67 10.70
CA VAL A 214 -12.20 7.78 9.77
C VAL A 214 -11.23 8.76 10.42
N THR A 215 -10.03 8.86 9.86
CA THR A 215 -8.99 9.77 10.32
C THR A 215 -8.89 10.97 9.38
N THR A 216 -9.22 12.15 9.87
CA THR A 216 -8.97 13.43 9.17
C THR A 216 -7.62 13.97 9.59
N ILE A 217 -6.78 14.34 8.63
CA ILE A 217 -5.43 14.87 8.82
C ILE A 217 -5.36 16.24 8.15
N ILE A 218 -4.98 17.24 8.95
CA ILE A 218 -4.72 18.61 8.50
C ILE A 218 -3.26 18.90 8.83
N ASP A 219 -2.46 19.10 7.79
CA ASP A 219 -1.02 19.32 7.89
C ASP A 219 -0.64 20.71 7.40
N HIS A 220 0.21 21.37 8.16
CA HIS A 220 0.91 22.58 7.75
C HIS A 220 2.42 22.31 7.84
N ASP A 221 3.05 22.19 6.69
CA ASP A 221 4.44 21.81 6.57
C ASP A 221 5.30 23.01 6.19
N SER A 222 6.57 22.97 6.59
CA SER A 222 7.57 23.96 6.19
C SER A 222 8.91 23.29 6.00
N VAL A 223 9.59 23.59 4.89
CA VAL A 223 10.86 22.99 4.50
C VAL A 223 11.83 24.06 4.01
N ALA A 224 13.10 23.94 4.40
CA ALA A 224 14.21 24.69 3.85
C ALA A 224 15.36 23.71 3.56
N VAL A 225 16.02 23.84 2.42
CA VAL A 225 17.15 22.97 2.02
C VAL A 225 18.42 23.81 1.90
N GLY A 226 19.50 23.37 2.53
CA GLY A 226 20.76 24.11 2.62
C GLY A 226 20.58 25.47 3.31
N THR A 227 21.05 26.54 2.66
CA THR A 227 20.91 27.94 3.11
C THR A 227 19.79 28.70 2.39
N GLY A 228 18.94 28.00 1.62
CA GLY A 228 17.86 28.62 0.87
C GLY A 228 16.72 29.13 1.76
N PRO A 229 15.86 30.03 1.25
CA PRO A 229 14.68 30.48 1.98
C PRO A 229 13.72 29.31 2.21
N GLY A 230 13.14 29.24 3.41
CA GLY A 230 12.14 28.23 3.74
C GLY A 230 10.83 28.45 3.00
N GLN A 231 10.17 27.38 2.59
CA GLN A 231 8.84 27.38 2.00
C GLN A 231 7.87 26.66 2.94
N GLY A 232 6.73 27.29 3.21
CA GLY A 232 5.65 26.69 4.00
C GLY A 232 4.39 26.54 3.16
N ALA A 233 3.66 25.44 3.34
CA ALA A 233 2.38 25.21 2.69
C ALA A 233 1.43 24.44 3.59
N THR A 234 0.17 24.88 3.62
CA THR A 234 -0.93 24.05 4.11
C THR A 234 -1.25 22.99 3.07
N LEU A 235 -1.17 21.72 3.44
CA LEU A 235 -1.50 20.62 2.54
C LEU A 235 -3.02 20.45 2.43
N PRO A 236 -3.54 19.91 1.31
CA PRO A 236 -4.94 19.55 1.20
C PRO A 236 -5.36 18.59 2.32
N THR A 237 -6.57 18.79 2.87
CA THR A 237 -7.13 17.92 3.90
C THR A 237 -7.16 16.48 3.40
N ARG A 238 -6.52 15.59 4.16
CA ARG A 238 -6.47 14.16 3.86
C ARG A 238 -7.41 13.40 4.78
N ARG A 239 -8.17 12.44 4.27
CA ARG A 239 -8.98 11.53 5.08
C ARG A 239 -8.60 10.08 4.81
N GLU A 240 -8.35 9.32 5.86
CA GLU A 240 -8.10 7.88 5.81
C GLU A 240 -9.31 7.13 6.36
N TYR A 241 -9.96 6.34 5.53
CA TYR A 241 -10.99 5.38 5.92
C TYR A 241 -10.30 4.05 6.20
N LYS A 242 -10.19 3.67 7.47
CA LYS A 242 -9.45 2.48 7.90
C LYS A 242 -10.40 1.47 8.52
N TRP A 243 -10.38 0.25 8.02
CA TRP A 243 -11.13 -0.86 8.59
C TRP A 243 -10.20 -1.73 9.41
N LEU A 244 -10.38 -1.72 10.73
CA LEU A 244 -9.58 -2.50 11.67
C LEU A 244 -10.37 -3.74 12.11
N ALA A 245 -9.69 -4.86 12.27
CA ALA A 245 -10.26 -6.13 12.70
C ALA A 245 -9.46 -6.66 13.89
N ASN A 246 -10.11 -7.39 14.79
CA ASN A 246 -9.40 -8.08 15.88
C ASN A 246 -8.43 -9.12 15.33
N GLY A 247 -7.24 -9.19 15.91
CA GLY A 247 -6.16 -10.10 15.51
C GLY A 247 -5.45 -9.74 14.20
N ILE A 248 -5.81 -8.63 13.55
CA ILE A 248 -5.09 -8.12 12.37
C ILE A 248 -4.34 -6.86 12.76
N HIS A 249 -3.01 -6.96 12.81
CA HIS A 249 -2.14 -5.93 13.38
C HIS A 249 -1.99 -4.66 12.52
N VAL A 250 -2.70 -4.55 11.40
CA VAL A 250 -2.79 -3.37 10.52
C VAL A 250 -4.22 -3.27 9.97
N PRO A 251 -4.67 -2.10 9.49
CA PRO A 251 -5.96 -2.01 8.82
C PRO A 251 -6.10 -3.05 7.69
N VAL A 252 -7.23 -3.76 7.68
CA VAL A 252 -7.58 -4.72 6.62
C VAL A 252 -7.72 -3.98 5.28
N LEU A 253 -8.27 -2.77 5.31
CA LEU A 253 -8.39 -1.87 4.18
C LEU A 253 -8.14 -0.44 4.66
N THR A 254 -7.42 0.34 3.87
CA THR A 254 -7.26 1.78 4.01
C THR A 254 -7.58 2.44 2.67
N ILE A 255 -8.57 3.32 2.65
CA ILE A 255 -8.86 4.18 1.51
C ILE A 255 -8.51 5.61 1.91
N THR A 256 -7.58 6.22 1.18
CA THR A 256 -7.17 7.61 1.41
C THR A 256 -7.86 8.51 0.40
N THR A 257 -8.45 9.60 0.86
CA THR A 257 -8.97 10.67 0.03
C THR A 257 -8.24 11.98 0.32
N ILE A 258 -8.15 12.83 -0.70
CA ILE A 258 -7.72 14.22 -0.57
C ILE A 258 -8.87 15.13 -0.98
N GLU A 259 -8.98 16.27 -0.32
CA GLU A 259 -9.96 17.29 -0.65
C GLU A 259 -9.41 18.21 -1.74
N VAL A 260 -10.06 18.23 -2.91
CA VAL A 260 -9.71 19.09 -4.04
C VAL A 260 -10.97 19.82 -4.47
N ASN A 261 -10.94 21.15 -4.49
CA ASN A 261 -12.09 22.01 -4.84
C ASN A 261 -13.38 21.68 -4.05
N GLY A 262 -13.24 21.34 -2.76
CA GLY A 262 -14.37 21.01 -1.88
C GLY A 262 -14.96 19.60 -2.08
N ALA A 263 -14.36 18.77 -2.96
CA ALA A 263 -14.76 17.38 -3.18
C ALA A 263 -13.66 16.41 -2.74
N GLN A 264 -14.05 15.28 -2.14
CA GLN A 264 -13.11 14.21 -1.82
C GLN A 264 -12.82 13.35 -3.04
N GLN A 265 -11.53 13.20 -3.36
CA GLN A 265 -11.04 12.34 -4.43
C GLN A 265 -10.20 11.21 -3.82
N VAL A 266 -10.44 9.97 -4.23
CA VAL A 266 -9.64 8.83 -3.76
C VAL A 266 -8.23 8.94 -4.33
N SER A 267 -7.23 9.02 -3.45
CA SER A 267 -5.82 9.14 -3.83
C SER A 267 -5.04 7.84 -3.67
N ALA A 268 -5.43 6.97 -2.74
CA ALA A 268 -4.79 5.68 -2.53
C ALA A 268 -5.74 4.64 -1.95
N VAL A 269 -5.54 3.38 -2.33
CA VAL A 269 -6.25 2.21 -1.78
C VAL A 269 -5.21 1.17 -1.43
N GLU A 270 -5.16 0.78 -0.17
CA GLU A 270 -4.25 -0.25 0.35
C GLU A 270 -5.02 -1.26 1.18
N TYR A 271 -4.71 -2.55 1.04
CA TYR A 271 -5.35 -3.60 1.83
C TYR A 271 -4.34 -4.63 2.30
N ARG A 272 -4.60 -5.23 3.47
CA ARG A 272 -3.83 -6.37 3.99
C ARG A 272 -3.95 -7.52 3.00
N ASP A 273 -2.84 -8.19 2.69
CA ASP A 273 -2.86 -9.24 1.67
C ASP A 273 -1.81 -10.34 1.86
N VAL A 274 -1.95 -11.45 1.13
CA VAL A 274 -0.90 -12.47 1.01
C VAL A 274 0.02 -12.17 -0.17
N TYR A 275 1.10 -12.94 -0.34
CA TYR A 275 1.91 -12.80 -1.56
C TYR A 275 1.04 -13.10 -2.77
N ARG A 276 0.92 -12.13 -3.66
CA ARG A 276 0.33 -12.30 -4.98
C ARG A 276 1.41 -11.94 -5.97
N ARG A 277 1.54 -12.70 -7.04
CA ARG A 277 2.28 -12.20 -8.20
C ARG A 277 1.35 -11.17 -8.83
N PRO A 278 1.63 -9.86 -8.75
CA PRO A 278 0.87 -8.88 -9.50
C PRO A 278 1.28 -9.15 -10.94
N THR A 279 0.55 -10.06 -11.56
CA THR A 279 0.56 -10.16 -13.00
C THR A 279 -0.11 -8.86 -13.36
N ALA A 280 0.68 -7.86 -13.74
CA ALA A 280 0.20 -6.95 -14.76
C ALA A 280 -0.20 -7.92 -15.88
N LEU A 281 -1.49 -8.25 -15.94
CA LEU A 281 -2.08 -8.70 -17.18
C LEU A 281 -1.78 -7.50 -18.06
N ALA A 282 -0.63 -7.55 -18.74
CA ALA A 282 -0.37 -6.67 -19.84
C ALA A 282 -1.65 -6.74 -20.62
N THR A 283 -2.41 -5.65 -20.60
CA THR A 283 -3.72 -5.60 -21.22
C THR A 283 -3.43 -6.14 -22.60
N ARG A 284 -3.92 -7.34 -22.90
CA ARG A 284 -3.58 -8.02 -24.15
C ARG A 284 -4.28 -7.16 -25.18
N ASN A 285 -3.56 -6.14 -25.65
CA ASN A 285 -4.16 -5.13 -26.47
C ASN A 285 -4.45 -5.85 -27.78
N ARG A 286 -5.73 -6.16 -28.01
CA ARG A 286 -6.16 -6.99 -29.14
C ARG A 286 -5.67 -6.40 -30.45
N ALA A 287 -5.54 -5.07 -30.55
CA ALA A 287 -4.98 -4.41 -31.72
C ALA A 287 -3.46 -4.63 -31.87
N LEU A 288 -2.70 -4.53 -30.77
CA LEU A 288 -1.27 -4.84 -30.76
C LEU A 288 -1.01 -6.33 -31.06
N ASP A 289 -1.82 -7.23 -30.48
CA ASP A 289 -1.73 -8.67 -30.71
C ASP A 289 -2.15 -9.05 -32.14
N ALA A 290 -3.14 -8.39 -32.74
CA ALA A 290 -3.54 -8.66 -34.12
C ALA A 290 -2.49 -8.20 -35.15
N GLY A 291 -1.76 -7.12 -34.88
CA GLY A 291 -0.85 -6.52 -35.86
C GLY A 291 0.64 -6.84 -35.66
N LEU A 292 1.06 -7.36 -34.51
CA LEU A 292 2.47 -7.69 -34.27
C LEU A 292 2.88 -9.02 -34.93
N ARG A 293 3.79 -8.94 -35.90
CA ARG A 293 4.31 -10.10 -36.66
C ARG A 293 5.82 -10.20 -36.53
N VAL A 294 6.32 -11.42 -36.40
CA VAL A 294 7.76 -11.72 -36.39
C VAL A 294 8.03 -12.75 -37.47
N TYR A 295 8.97 -12.45 -38.37
CA TYR A 295 9.30 -13.33 -39.49
C TYR A 295 10.77 -13.16 -39.91
N PRO A 296 11.39 -14.17 -40.54
CA PRO A 296 10.84 -15.51 -40.74
C PRO A 296 10.73 -16.27 -39.40
N ASN A 297 9.78 -17.18 -39.31
CA ASN A 297 9.61 -18.08 -38.17
C ASN A 297 9.09 -19.43 -38.68
N PRO A 298 9.94 -20.49 -38.76
CA PRO A 298 11.31 -20.56 -38.23
C PRO A 298 12.31 -19.61 -38.90
N SER A 299 13.40 -19.29 -38.19
CA SER A 299 14.51 -18.47 -38.70
C SER A 299 15.83 -19.22 -38.60
N GLY A 300 16.64 -19.18 -39.65
CA GLY A 300 17.97 -19.79 -39.62
C GLY A 300 18.90 -19.09 -38.63
N VAL A 301 19.78 -19.81 -37.94
CA VAL A 301 20.90 -19.20 -37.18
C VAL A 301 21.72 -18.28 -38.10
N GLY A 302 22.17 -17.14 -37.57
CA GLY A 302 22.94 -16.16 -38.36
C GLY A 302 22.10 -15.24 -39.26
N THR A 303 20.77 -15.42 -39.31
CA THR A 303 19.86 -14.53 -40.05
C THR A 303 19.24 -13.45 -39.16
N ALA A 304 18.82 -12.32 -39.75
CA ALA A 304 18.10 -11.27 -39.05
C ALA A 304 16.60 -11.60 -38.95
N LEU A 305 15.94 -11.14 -37.88
CA LEU A 305 14.48 -11.20 -37.74
C LEU A 305 13.85 -9.87 -38.11
N GLN A 306 12.73 -9.91 -38.80
CA GLN A 306 11.87 -8.77 -39.06
C GLN A 306 10.74 -8.75 -38.02
N LEU A 307 10.58 -7.61 -37.34
CA LEU A 307 9.51 -7.34 -36.41
C LEU A 307 8.62 -6.24 -36.98
N ALA A 308 7.40 -6.59 -37.37
CA ALA A 308 6.38 -5.63 -37.76
C ALA A 308 5.57 -5.23 -36.52
N VAL A 309 5.56 -3.94 -36.21
CA VAL A 309 4.80 -3.35 -35.08
C VAL A 309 3.69 -2.46 -35.64
N PRO A 310 2.45 -2.50 -35.09
CA PRO A 310 1.36 -1.65 -35.55
C PRO A 310 1.68 -0.16 -35.45
N ALA A 311 1.22 0.63 -36.42
CA ALA A 311 1.36 2.07 -36.42
C ALA A 311 0.72 2.69 -35.17
N GLY A 312 1.36 3.74 -34.63
CA GLY A 312 0.89 4.44 -33.44
C GLY A 312 1.25 3.79 -32.10
N SER A 313 2.04 2.70 -32.10
CA SER A 313 2.45 1.99 -30.87
C SER A 313 3.36 2.81 -29.92
N GLY A 314 3.87 3.96 -30.36
CA GLY A 314 4.82 4.76 -29.59
C GLY A 314 6.20 4.10 -29.53
N PRO A 315 7.13 4.63 -28.72
CA PRO A 315 8.36 3.92 -28.36
C PRO A 315 8.06 2.58 -27.69
N PHE A 316 8.86 1.56 -27.96
CA PHE A 316 8.68 0.23 -27.37
C PHE A 316 10.00 -0.47 -27.08
N THR A 317 9.91 -1.49 -26.24
CA THR A 317 11.04 -2.33 -25.84
C THR A 317 10.81 -3.76 -26.30
N VAL A 318 11.83 -4.38 -26.87
CA VAL A 318 11.84 -5.79 -27.27
C VAL A 318 12.82 -6.53 -26.36
N VAL A 319 12.35 -7.62 -25.78
CA VAL A 319 13.15 -8.55 -24.96
C VAL A 319 13.04 -9.93 -25.58
N ALA A 320 14.16 -10.62 -25.78
CA ALA A 320 14.16 -12.04 -26.12
C ALA A 320 14.63 -12.86 -24.92
N THR A 321 13.89 -13.91 -24.57
CA THR A 321 14.29 -14.90 -23.58
C THR A 321 14.23 -16.30 -24.17
N ASP A 322 15.07 -17.21 -23.70
CA ASP A 322 14.85 -18.64 -23.94
C ASP A 322 13.68 -19.18 -23.11
N VAL A 323 13.33 -20.45 -23.31
CA VAL A 323 12.21 -21.10 -22.60
C VAL A 323 12.43 -21.27 -21.10
N VAL A 324 13.67 -21.16 -20.61
CA VAL A 324 13.99 -21.19 -19.18
C VAL A 324 14.07 -19.78 -18.56
N GLY A 325 13.82 -18.74 -19.36
CA GLY A 325 13.73 -17.35 -18.91
C GLY A 325 15.05 -16.58 -18.93
N ARG A 326 16.13 -17.14 -19.47
CA ARG A 326 17.39 -16.41 -19.64
C ARG A 326 17.24 -15.39 -20.77
N GLN A 327 17.55 -14.13 -20.48
CA GLN A 327 17.51 -13.06 -21.46
C GLN A 327 18.66 -13.20 -22.47
N LEU A 328 18.31 -13.26 -23.76
CA LEU A 328 19.25 -13.25 -24.89
C LEU A 328 19.64 -11.81 -25.25
N PHE A 329 18.64 -10.91 -25.35
CA PHE A 329 18.88 -9.48 -25.52
C PHE A 329 17.69 -8.64 -25.05
N GLN A 330 17.94 -7.35 -24.91
CA GLN A 330 16.92 -6.32 -24.72
C GLN A 330 17.29 -5.07 -25.53
N ARG A 331 16.32 -4.50 -26.24
CA ARG A 331 16.52 -3.29 -27.05
C ARG A 331 15.29 -2.38 -27.01
N ARG A 332 15.53 -1.08 -26.87
CA ARG A 332 14.49 -0.04 -26.98
C ARG A 332 14.52 0.59 -28.37
N PHE A 333 13.34 0.79 -28.94
CA PHE A 333 13.12 1.46 -30.22
C PHE A 333 12.34 2.76 -29.96
N LEU A 334 12.76 3.83 -30.64
CA LEU A 334 12.20 5.18 -30.46
C LEU A 334 11.23 5.58 -31.59
N GLY A 335 11.17 4.81 -32.68
CA GLY A 335 10.32 5.10 -33.84
C GLY A 335 8.90 4.52 -33.71
N ASN A 336 7.94 5.16 -34.38
CA ASN A 336 6.51 4.87 -34.25
C ASN A 336 5.92 3.96 -35.36
N GLU A 337 6.71 3.53 -36.36
CA GLU A 337 6.18 2.88 -37.56
C GLU A 337 7.13 1.83 -38.19
N GLY A 338 6.56 0.74 -38.71
CA GLY A 338 7.19 -0.09 -39.74
C GLY A 338 7.70 -1.47 -39.33
N VAL A 339 8.29 -2.14 -40.31
CA VAL A 339 9.04 -3.40 -40.16
C VAL A 339 10.45 -3.05 -39.76
N MET A 340 10.94 -3.59 -38.65
CA MET A 340 12.32 -3.40 -38.23
C MET A 340 13.11 -4.68 -38.28
N SER A 341 14.40 -4.54 -38.59
CA SER A 341 15.36 -5.64 -38.54
C SER A 341 16.03 -5.72 -37.17
N ILE A 342 15.92 -6.88 -36.54
CA ILE A 342 16.72 -7.29 -35.39
C ILE A 342 17.88 -8.11 -35.94
N SER A 343 19.10 -7.57 -35.81
CA SER A 343 20.31 -8.19 -36.37
C SER A 343 20.56 -9.58 -35.80
N ALA A 344 21.13 -10.47 -36.61
CA ALA A 344 21.47 -11.82 -36.20
C ALA A 344 22.32 -11.87 -34.93
N GLY A 345 23.26 -10.93 -34.79
CA GLY A 345 24.15 -10.81 -33.64
C GLY A 345 23.43 -10.61 -32.30
N ALA A 346 22.19 -10.08 -32.29
CA ALA A 346 21.40 -9.92 -31.06
C ALA A 346 21.04 -11.27 -30.40
N PHE A 347 21.13 -12.37 -31.14
CA PHE A 347 20.79 -13.71 -30.65
C PHE A 347 22.02 -14.62 -30.50
N GLY A 348 23.22 -14.16 -30.88
CA GLY A 348 24.41 -15.00 -30.96
C GLY A 348 24.18 -16.25 -31.80
N GLU A 349 24.68 -17.40 -31.32
CA GLU A 349 24.51 -18.72 -31.94
C GLU A 349 23.29 -19.49 -31.40
N PHE A 350 22.31 -18.79 -30.81
CA PHE A 350 21.18 -19.44 -30.16
C PHE A 350 20.36 -20.30 -31.14
N ARG A 351 20.19 -21.58 -30.79
CA ARG A 351 19.32 -22.56 -31.44
C ARG A 351 18.21 -22.97 -30.48
N GLY A 352 17.00 -23.10 -30.99
CA GLY A 352 15.83 -23.53 -30.24
C GLY A 352 14.71 -22.49 -30.21
N VAL A 353 13.81 -22.64 -29.24
CA VAL A 353 12.64 -21.77 -29.08
C VAL A 353 12.99 -20.59 -28.18
N LEU A 354 12.67 -19.38 -28.64
CA LEU A 354 12.71 -18.16 -27.84
C LEU A 354 11.34 -17.49 -27.78
N LEU A 355 11.15 -16.71 -26.73
CA LEU A 355 10.01 -15.82 -26.55
C LEU A 355 10.47 -14.38 -26.79
N LEU A 356 9.88 -13.74 -27.80
CA LEU A 356 10.09 -12.34 -28.11
C LEU A 356 8.95 -11.51 -27.50
N THR A 357 9.24 -10.78 -26.44
CA THR A 357 8.29 -9.93 -25.73
C THR A 357 8.47 -8.48 -26.15
N VAL A 358 7.40 -7.88 -26.68
CA VAL A 358 7.36 -6.48 -27.12
C VAL A 358 6.44 -5.69 -26.19
N THR A 359 7.01 -4.69 -25.53
CA THR A 359 6.32 -3.81 -24.57
C THR A 359 6.22 -2.42 -25.15
N THR A 360 4.99 -1.96 -25.40
CA THR A 360 4.68 -0.61 -25.88
C THR A 360 3.93 0.17 -24.79
N ALA A 361 3.69 1.47 -25.00
CA ALA A 361 2.81 2.24 -24.11
C ALA A 361 1.37 1.70 -24.06
N GLN A 362 0.97 0.93 -25.08
CA GLN A 362 -0.38 0.41 -25.25
C GLN A 362 -0.57 -1.02 -24.71
N GLY A 363 0.50 -1.70 -24.30
CA GLY A 363 0.45 -3.07 -23.79
C GLY A 363 1.70 -3.89 -24.08
N THR A 364 1.70 -5.16 -23.67
CA THR A 364 2.79 -6.12 -23.91
C THR A 364 2.27 -7.34 -24.66
N VAL A 365 3.01 -7.77 -25.68
CA VAL A 365 2.69 -8.95 -26.50
C VAL A 365 3.94 -9.82 -26.62
N THR A 366 3.76 -11.14 -26.49
CA THR A 366 4.84 -12.13 -26.65
C THR A 366 4.59 -13.00 -27.89
N ARG A 367 5.65 -13.26 -28.66
CA ARG A 367 5.65 -14.19 -29.80
C ARG A 367 6.67 -15.28 -29.60
N ARG A 368 6.28 -16.52 -29.91
CA ARG A 368 7.19 -17.66 -29.98
C ARG A 368 7.96 -17.59 -31.30
N VAL A 369 9.28 -17.66 -31.27
CA VAL A 369 10.14 -17.75 -32.45
C VAL A 369 10.99 -19.02 -32.35
N VAL A 370 11.06 -19.76 -33.44
CA VAL A 370 11.95 -20.93 -33.57
C VAL A 370 13.20 -20.48 -34.34
N ARG A 371 14.38 -20.74 -33.76
CA ARG A 371 15.67 -20.57 -34.44
C ARG A 371 16.30 -21.92 -34.70
N GLU A 372 16.59 -22.23 -35.95
CA GLU A 372 17.15 -23.52 -36.39
C GLU A 372 18.48 -23.41 -37.11
#